data_AF-A0A8I0TNU4-F1
#
_entry.id   AF-A0A8I0TNU4-F1
#
_cell.length_a   1.000
_cell.length_b   1.000
_cell.length_c   1.000
_cell.angle_alpha   90.00
_cell.angle_beta   90.00
_cell.angle_gamma   90.00
#
_symmetry.space_group_name_H-M   'P 1'
#
loop_
_entity.id
_entity.type
_entity.pdbx_description
1 polymer ?
#
loop_
_entity_poly.entity_id
_entity_poly.type
_entity_poly.pdbx_seq_one_letter_code
_entity_poly.pdbx_strand_id
1 'polypeptide(L)' 'MITRSFWAQGLEDLARLHTEVSFVELSDLTSIDVGGTAALAVTAQRLGSGRIVVDRPPPELERILHIFWPGHTGIEVAGR' A
#
# COMPACT_ATOMS: atom_id res chain seq x y z
N MET A 1 -2.25 18.90 -2.92
CA MET A 1 -2.92 18.31 -1.74
C MET A 1 -4.10 17.39 -2.10
N ILE A 2 -4.62 17.42 -3.33
CA ILE A 2 -5.77 16.60 -3.77
C ILE A 2 -5.42 15.11 -3.87
N THR A 3 -4.24 14.77 -4.42
CA THR A 3 -3.81 13.38 -4.65
C THR A 3 -3.77 12.53 -3.38
N ARG A 4 -3.31 13.09 -2.26
CA ARG A 4 -3.20 12.36 -0.98
C ARG A 4 -4.57 12.03 -0.39
N SER A 5 -5.55 12.91 -0.53
CA SER A 5 -6.91 12.68 -0.04
C SER A 5 -7.62 11.59 -0.85
N PHE A 6 -7.52 11.61 -2.18
CA PHE A 6 -8.06 10.55 -3.02
C PHE A 6 -7.39 9.19 -2.76
N TRP A 7 -6.06 9.19 -2.60
CA TRP A 7 -5.31 7.99 -2.22
C TRP A 7 -5.78 7.40 -0.88
N ALA A 8 -5.85 8.23 0.15
CA ALA A 8 -6.29 7.79 1.47
C ALA A 8 -7.74 7.26 1.44
N GLN A 9 -8.63 7.93 0.71
CA GLN A 9 -10.03 7.49 0.59
C GLN A 9 -10.14 6.15 -0.13
N GLY A 10 -9.45 5.96 -1.25
CA GLY A 10 -9.47 4.69 -1.98
C GLY A 10 -8.93 3.53 -1.15
N LEU A 11 -7.89 3.77 -0.35
CA LEU A 11 -7.37 2.77 0.57
C LEU A 11 -8.32 2.47 1.74
N GLU A 12 -9.02 3.48 2.25
CA GLU A 12 -10.04 3.28 3.28
C GLU A 12 -11.22 2.44 2.75
N ASP A 13 -11.67 2.73 1.54
CA ASP A 13 -12.71 1.96 0.88
C ASP A 13 -12.27 0.50 0.66
N LEU A 14 -11.01 0.28 0.24
CA LEU A 14 -10.41 -1.05 0.13
C LEU A 14 -10.43 -1.80 1.48
N ALA A 15 -9.97 -1.17 2.57
CA ALA A 15 -9.95 -1.81 3.90
C ALA A 15 -11.35 -2.11 4.45
N ARG A 16 -12.38 -1.39 4.00
CA ARG A 16 -13.77 -1.65 4.38
C ARG A 16 -14.38 -2.82 3.62
N LEU A 17 -14.01 -2.99 2.35
CA LEU A 17 -14.65 -3.93 1.43
C LEU A 17 -13.95 -5.30 1.39
N HIS A 18 -12.68 -5.37 1.80
CA HIS A 18 -11.87 -6.58 1.71
C HIS A 18 -11.34 -7.00 3.07
N THR A 19 -11.27 -8.31 3.34
CA THR A 19 -10.85 -8.85 4.65
C THR A 19 -9.65 -9.81 4.60
N GLU A 20 -9.33 -10.39 3.43
CA GLU A 20 -8.26 -11.39 3.32
C GLU A 20 -7.10 -10.93 2.43
N VAL A 21 -7.33 -10.79 1.12
CA VAL A 21 -6.30 -10.34 0.19
C VAL A 21 -6.88 -9.25 -0.69
N SER A 22 -6.18 -8.12 -0.75
CA SER A 22 -6.52 -7.00 -1.63
C SER A 22 -5.40 -6.77 -2.62
N PHE A 23 -5.72 -6.71 -3.91
CA PHE A 23 -4.75 -6.41 -4.97
C PHE A 23 -4.84 -4.93 -5.34
N VAL A 24 -3.69 -4.26 -5.37
CA VAL A 24 -3.58 -2.85 -5.78
C VAL A 24 -2.58 -2.76 -6.92
N GLU A 25 -3.08 -2.44 -8.11
CA GLU A 25 -2.26 -2.24 -9.31
C GLU A 25 -1.77 -0.79 -9.34
N LEU A 26 -0.45 -0.58 -9.47
CA LEU A 26 0.18 0.75 -9.38
C LEU A 26 1.02 1.11 -10.62
N SER A 27 0.83 0.45 -11.77
CA SER A 27 1.66 0.68 -12.95
C SER A 27 1.61 2.09 -13.53
N ASP A 28 0.51 2.81 -13.33
CA ASP A 28 0.37 4.21 -13.75
C ASP A 28 0.89 5.21 -12.69
N LEU A 29 1.30 4.74 -11.51
CA LEU A 29 1.86 5.59 -10.48
C LEU A 29 3.34 5.84 -10.81
N THR A 30 3.71 7.11 -10.98
CA THR A 30 5.08 7.49 -11.34
C THR A 30 6.01 7.59 -10.15
N SER A 31 5.50 7.97 -8.98
CA SER A 31 6.27 8.10 -7.76
C SER A 31 5.39 8.02 -6.52
N ILE A 32 5.99 7.60 -5.41
CA ILE A 32 5.36 7.61 -4.10
C ILE A 32 6.34 8.13 -3.06
N ASP A 33 5.83 8.92 -2.11
CA ASP A 33 6.59 9.41 -0.97
C ASP A 33 6.34 8.56 0.29
N VAL A 34 7.01 8.93 1.38
CA VAL A 34 6.84 8.25 2.68
C VAL A 34 5.39 8.36 3.18
N GLY A 35 4.69 9.46 2.90
CA GLY A 35 3.31 9.67 3.33
C GLY A 35 2.31 8.78 2.59
N GLY A 36 2.48 8.59 1.28
CA GLY A 36 1.70 7.66 0.46
C GLY A 36 1.94 6.22 0.89
N THR A 37 3.19 5.85 1.13
CA THR A 37 3.57 4.51 1.62
C THR A 37 3.04 4.25 3.03
N ALA A 38 3.08 5.25 3.92
CA ALA A 38 2.51 5.16 5.26
C ALA A 38 1.00 4.88 5.21
N ALA A 39 0.28 5.49 4.27
CA ALA A 39 -1.14 5.22 4.10
C ALA A 39 -1.40 3.75 3.74
N LEU A 40 -0.62 3.15 2.83
CA LEU A 40 -0.69 1.71 2.55
C LEU A 40 -0.42 0.86 3.78
N ALA A 41 0.63 1.19 4.54
CA ALA A 41 1.01 0.44 5.73
C ALA A 41 -0.08 0.50 6.82
N VAL A 42 -0.72 1.65 7.01
CA VAL A 42 -1.86 1.80 7.92
C VAL A 42 -3.05 1.00 7.44
N THR A 43 -3.34 1.02 6.14
CA THR A 43 -4.45 0.25 5.56
C THR A 43 -4.23 -1.25 5.70
N ALA A 44 -3.02 -1.74 5.44
CA ALA A 44 -2.65 -3.14 5.65
C ALA A 44 -2.85 -3.58 7.11
N GLN A 45 -2.50 -2.74 8.09
CA GLN A 45 -2.75 -3.03 9.50
C GLN A 45 -4.25 -3.13 9.85
N ARG A 46 -5.11 -2.38 9.14
CA ARG A 46 -6.57 -2.43 9.34
C ARG A 46 -7.20 -3.72 8.81
N LEU A 47 -6.51 -4.44 7.92
CA LEU A 47 -6.97 -5.74 7.40
C LEU A 47 -6.78 -6.90 8.39
N GLY A 48 -6.19 -6.67 9.57
CA GLY A 48 -5.99 -7.71 10.57
C GLY A 48 -5.02 -8.80 10.08
N SER A 49 -5.53 -10.01 9.87
CA SER A 49 -4.75 -11.13 9.30
C SER A 49 -4.64 -11.09 7.76
N GLY A 50 -5.34 -10.15 7.11
CA GLY A 50 -5.26 -9.96 5.68
C GLY A 50 -4.00 -9.21 5.23
N ARG A 51 -3.81 -9.13 3.91
CA ARG A 51 -2.68 -8.42 3.29
C ARG A 51 -3.06 -7.68 2.02
N ILE A 52 -2.26 -6.68 1.69
CA ILE A 52 -2.31 -5.95 0.42
C ILE A 52 -1.20 -6.47 -0.48
N VAL A 53 -1.54 -6.97 -1.66
CA VAL A 53 -0.57 -7.30 -2.71
C VAL A 53 -0.53 -6.13 -3.69
N VAL A 54 0.64 -5.53 -3.82
CA VAL A 54 0.88 -4.40 -4.72
C VAL A 54 1.52 -4.90 -6.01
N ASP A 55 0.86 -4.69 -7.13
CA ASP A 55 1.40 -5.01 -8.46
C ASP A 55 2.07 -3.79 -9.09
N ARG A 56 3.25 -4.00 -9.67
CA ARG A 56 4.06 -3.00 -10.41
C ARG A 56 4.18 -1.63 -9.71
N PRO A 57 4.63 -1.57 -8.43
CA PRO A 57 4.82 -0.29 -7.76
C PRO A 57 6.02 0.50 -8.32
N PRO A 58 6.05 1.83 -8.10
CA PRO A 58 7.29 2.59 -8.18
C PRO A 58 8.38 1.98 -7.28
N PRO A 59 9.66 1.93 -7.72
CA PRO A 59 10.74 1.31 -6.94
C PRO A 59 10.96 1.98 -5.57
N GLU A 60 10.54 3.23 -5.40
CA GLU A 60 10.60 3.93 -4.13
C GLU A 60 9.73 3.27 -3.05
N LEU A 61 8.63 2.62 -3.42
CA LEU A 61 7.72 1.97 -2.47
C LEU A 61 8.45 0.89 -1.67
N GLU A 62 9.12 -0.04 -2.36
CA GLU A 62 9.89 -1.12 -1.73
C GLU A 62 11.02 -0.56 -0.86
N ARG A 63 11.75 0.44 -1.37
CA ARG A 63 12.83 1.09 -0.64
C ARG A 63 12.34 1.77 0.64
N ILE A 64 11.21 2.47 0.57
CA ILE A 64 10.59 3.15 1.72
C ILE A 64 10.10 2.12 2.72
N LEU A 65 9.40 1.07 2.28
CA LEU A 65 8.93 -0.01 3.16
C LEU A 65 10.11 -0.70 3.86
N HIS A 66 11.20 -0.97 3.15
CA HIS A 66 12.40 -1.57 3.74
C HIS A 66 13.01 -0.71 4.85
N ILE A 67 13.05 0.62 4.65
CA ILE A 67 13.67 1.56 5.61
C ILE A 67 12.76 1.83 6.82
N PHE A 68 11.47 2.06 6.59
CA PHE A 68 10.55 2.59 7.62
C PHE A 68 9.60 1.54 8.21
N TRP A 69 9.38 0.42 7.51
CA TRP A 69 8.57 -0.72 7.97
C TRP A 69 9.31 -2.04 7.76
N PRO A 70 10.52 -2.21 8.31
CA PRO A 70 11.26 -3.45 8.16
C PRO A 70 10.47 -4.63 8.73
N GLY A 71 10.36 -5.71 7.96
CA GLY A 71 9.67 -6.94 8.38
C GLY A 71 8.14 -6.84 8.41
N HIS A 72 7.53 -5.84 7.77
CA HIS A 72 6.08 -5.83 7.58
C HIS A 72 5.61 -7.08 6.82
N THR A 73 4.46 -7.63 7.21
CA THR A 73 3.86 -8.83 6.59
C THR A 73 2.53 -8.52 5.91
N GLY A 74 1.94 -7.35 6.19
CA GLY A 74 0.64 -6.94 5.65
C GLY A 74 0.70 -6.33 4.25
N ILE A 75 1.89 -6.11 3.69
CA ILE A 75 2.08 -5.67 2.30
C ILE A 75 3.02 -6.65 1.63
N GLU A 76 2.61 -7.12 0.46
CA GLU A 76 3.37 -7.97 -0.44
C GLU A 76 3.56 -7.20 -1.75
N VAL A 77 4.73 -7.28 -2.38
CA VAL A 77 4.96 -6.71 -3.72
C VAL A 77 5.02 -7.85 -4.72
N ALA A 78 4.09 -7.86 -5.68
CA ALA A 78 3.98 -8.93 -6.65
C ALA A 78 5.18 -8.93 -7.62
N GLY A 79 5.69 -10.13 -7.92
CA GLY A 79 6.72 -10.32 -8.95
C GLY A 79 8.16 -10.04 -8.50
N ARG A 80 8.45 -9.99 -7.19
CA ARG A 80 9.81 -9.97 -6.62
C ARG A 80 9.94 -10.90 -5.43
#